data_AF-A0A931FXL2-F1
#
_entry.id   AF-A0A931FXL2-F1
#
_cell.length_a   1.000
_cell.length_b   1.000
_cell.length_c   1.000
_cell.angle_alpha   90.00
_cell.angle_beta   90.00
_cell.angle_gamma   90.00
#
_symmetry.space_group_name_H-M   'P 1'
#
loop_
_entity.id
_entity.type
_entity.pdbx_description
1 polymer ?
#
loop_
_entity_poly.entity_id
_entity_poly.type
_entity_poly.pdbx_seq_one_letter_code
_entity_poly.pdbx_strand_id
1 'polypeptide(L)'
;MTVGAGFTGRLRRRGQPRLSGTLYIQDPNGFELTVPLRGRASVLTAGGTGLTGYGEVWAVHTTASATETSLMISYGPDGSPDCRQSGLCAAGATIELGGVRFTWRQVPPVTVPRPRAPGLPRNVRTSSAKASNTRDEPQPAAGLRRRLQNMVRVVTQPPRH
;
A
#
# COMPACT_ATOMS: atom_id res chain seq x y z
N MET A 1 -27.20 12.31 48.10
CA MET A 1 -26.45 11.04 47.88
C MET A 1 -26.70 10.58 46.45
N THR A 2 -25.69 9.94 45.86
CA THR A 2 -25.69 9.17 44.59
C THR A 2 -25.16 9.87 43.34
N VAL A 3 -23.81 9.82 43.29
CA VAL A 3 -22.89 9.42 42.22
C VAL A 3 -23.08 9.97 40.79
N GLY A 4 -22.03 10.67 40.34
CA GLY A 4 -21.87 11.10 38.97
C GLY A 4 -21.66 9.95 37.99
N ALA A 5 -22.10 10.19 36.75
CA ALA A 5 -21.62 9.49 35.58
C ALA A 5 -20.93 10.54 34.70
N GLY A 6 -19.62 10.67 34.89
CA GLY A 6 -18.78 11.40 33.96
C GLY A 6 -18.84 10.71 32.60
N PHE A 7 -19.44 11.38 31.61
CA PHE A 7 -19.30 11.02 30.20
C PHE A 7 -17.88 11.38 29.74
N THR A 8 -16.87 10.65 30.21
CA THR A 8 -15.54 10.60 29.59
C THR A 8 -15.43 9.36 28.69
N GLY A 9 -16.53 9.00 28.04
CA GLY A 9 -16.47 8.14 26.87
C GLY A 9 -15.81 8.95 25.75
N ARG A 10 -14.51 8.72 25.51
CA ARG A 10 -13.80 9.23 24.33
C ARG A 10 -14.72 9.04 23.13
N LEU A 11 -15.28 10.14 22.62
CA LEU A 11 -15.96 10.18 21.35
C LEU A 11 -14.91 9.73 20.33
N ARG A 12 -14.89 8.43 20.01
CA ARG A 12 -14.04 7.90 18.96
C ARG A 12 -14.51 8.65 17.72
N ARG A 13 -13.76 9.69 17.33
CA ARG A 13 -13.90 10.31 16.01
C ARG A 13 -13.84 9.12 15.06
N ARG A 14 -14.99 8.75 14.50
CA ARG A 14 -15.06 7.70 13.49
C ARG A 14 -14.26 8.25 12.33
N GLY A 15 -13.00 7.80 12.25
CA GLY A 15 -12.11 8.21 11.18
C GLY A 15 -12.76 7.78 9.88
N GLN A 16 -12.72 8.64 8.86
CA GLN A 16 -13.15 8.23 7.53
C GLN A 16 -12.40 6.96 7.13
N PRO A 17 -13.10 5.95 6.57
CA PRO A 17 -12.45 4.73 6.14
C PRO A 17 -11.39 5.08 5.09
N ARG A 18 -10.30 4.30 5.09
CA ARG A 18 -9.25 4.48 4.08
C ARG A 18 -9.59 3.67 2.85
N LEU A 19 -9.29 4.23 1.69
CA LEU A 19 -9.27 3.51 0.43
C LEU A 19 -8.20 2.41 0.50
N SER A 20 -8.62 1.19 0.19
CA SER A 20 -7.71 0.05 0.03
C SER A 20 -8.21 -0.89 -1.07
N GLY A 21 -7.28 -1.68 -1.60
CA GLY A 21 -7.56 -2.63 -2.67
C GLY A 21 -7.35 -2.05 -4.06
N THR A 22 -8.08 -2.60 -5.01
CA THR A 22 -7.89 -2.32 -6.42
C THR A 22 -9.24 -2.08 -7.09
N LEU A 23 -9.34 -1.01 -7.86
CA LEU A 23 -10.49 -0.72 -8.70
C LEU A 23 -10.20 -1.18 -10.12
N TYR A 24 -11.02 -2.08 -10.63
CA TYR A 24 -11.01 -2.49 -12.03
C TYR A 24 -12.08 -1.68 -12.76
N ILE A 25 -11.71 -1.15 -13.91
CA ILE A 25 -12.52 -0.24 -14.70
C ILE A 25 -12.59 -0.82 -16.10
N GLN A 26 -13.80 -0.96 -16.63
CA GLN A 26 -14.03 -1.39 -18.00
C GLN A 26 -14.85 -0.32 -18.72
N ASP A 27 -14.23 0.30 -19.73
CA ASP A 27 -14.84 1.30 -20.59
C ASP A 27 -15.84 0.62 -21.55
N PRO A 28 -16.89 1.32 -22.05
CA PRO A 28 -17.79 0.82 -23.08
C PRO A 28 -17.10 0.29 -24.34
N ASN A 29 -15.90 0.78 -24.66
CA ASN A 29 -15.11 0.27 -25.79
C ASN A 29 -14.39 -1.06 -25.49
N GLY A 30 -14.58 -1.64 -24.30
CA GLY A 30 -13.93 -2.87 -23.85
C GLY A 30 -12.51 -2.65 -23.31
N PHE A 31 -12.06 -1.40 -23.16
CA PHE A 31 -10.77 -1.10 -22.59
C PHE A 31 -10.79 -1.33 -21.08
N GLU A 32 -9.83 -2.13 -20.58
CA GLU A 32 -9.73 -2.47 -19.16
C GLU A 32 -8.55 -1.75 -18.50
N LEU A 33 -8.82 -1.16 -17.33
CA LEU A 33 -7.84 -0.45 -16.53
C LEU A 33 -7.90 -0.88 -15.07
N THR A 34 -6.73 -0.84 -14.42
CA THR A 34 -6.57 -1.23 -13.01
C THR A 34 -5.99 -0.06 -12.22
N VAL A 35 -6.72 0.44 -11.23
CA VAL A 35 -6.32 1.57 -10.39
C VAL A 35 -6.08 1.09 -8.95
N PRO A 36 -4.84 1.17 -8.44
CA PRO A 36 -4.58 0.86 -7.04
C PRO A 36 -5.16 1.95 -6.14
N LEU A 37 -6.04 1.56 -5.21
CA LEU A 37 -6.69 2.48 -4.29
C LEU A 37 -5.89 2.59 -2.99
N ARG A 38 -5.46 3.82 -2.66
CA ARG A 38 -4.70 4.11 -1.45
C ARG A 38 -5.13 5.46 -0.87
N GLY A 39 -5.06 5.60 0.46
CA GLY A 39 -5.30 6.88 1.12
C GLY A 39 -6.77 7.09 1.48
N ARG A 40 -7.36 8.22 1.07
CA ARG A 40 -8.72 8.63 1.46
C ARG A 40 -9.66 8.83 0.28
N ALA A 41 -9.14 9.40 -0.79
CA ALA A 41 -9.84 9.62 -2.05
C ALA A 41 -8.87 9.35 -3.21
N SER A 42 -9.40 9.02 -4.37
CA SER A 42 -8.67 8.87 -5.63
C SER A 42 -9.45 9.59 -6.72
N VAL A 43 -8.73 10.27 -7.61
CA VAL A 43 -9.31 11.00 -8.73
C VAL A 43 -8.99 10.21 -10.00
N LEU A 44 -10.03 9.96 -10.80
CA LEU A 44 -9.98 9.29 -12.09
C LEU A 44 -10.04 10.37 -13.17
N THR A 45 -8.98 10.51 -13.96
CA THR A 45 -8.91 11.46 -15.08
C THR A 45 -8.22 10.83 -16.27
N ALA A 46 -8.37 11.42 -17.45
CA ALA A 46 -7.63 11.02 -18.63
C ALA A 46 -6.11 11.02 -18.40
N GLY A 47 -5.58 12.06 -17.75
CA GLY A 47 -4.14 12.16 -17.48
C GLY A 47 -3.61 11.16 -16.44
N GLY A 48 -4.45 10.73 -15.47
CA GLY A 48 -4.02 9.82 -14.41
C GLY A 48 -4.33 8.34 -14.69
N THR A 49 -5.46 8.08 -15.34
CA THR A 49 -6.02 6.74 -15.51
C THR A 49 -6.34 6.41 -16.96
N GLY A 50 -6.19 7.33 -17.91
CA GLY A 50 -6.56 7.08 -19.31
C GLY A 50 -8.07 6.94 -19.56
N LEU A 51 -8.90 7.01 -18.52
CA LEU A 51 -10.35 7.08 -18.63
C LEU A 51 -10.77 8.37 -19.32
N THR A 52 -11.73 8.28 -20.22
CA THR A 52 -12.48 9.44 -20.70
C THR A 52 -13.23 10.07 -19.54
N GLY A 53 -13.26 11.41 -19.49
CA GLY A 53 -14.00 12.15 -18.47
C GLY A 53 -13.30 12.29 -17.12
N TYR A 54 -14.12 12.40 -16.07
CA TYR A 54 -13.68 12.71 -14.71
C TYR A 54 -14.47 11.89 -13.69
N GLY A 55 -13.76 11.34 -12.70
CA GLY A 55 -14.37 10.70 -11.56
C GLY A 55 -13.62 10.89 -10.26
N GLU A 56 -14.33 10.67 -9.16
CA GLU A 56 -13.82 10.68 -7.81
C GLU A 56 -14.28 9.41 -7.09
N VAL A 57 -13.37 8.83 -6.32
CA VAL A 57 -13.59 7.59 -5.58
C VAL A 57 -13.19 7.84 -4.13
N TRP A 58 -14.05 7.51 -3.17
CA TRP A 58 -13.72 7.55 -1.75
C TRP A 58 -14.43 6.44 -0.99
N ALA A 59 -13.85 6.03 0.14
CA ALA A 59 -14.46 5.00 0.98
C ALA A 59 -15.53 5.62 1.90
N VAL A 60 -16.63 4.89 2.11
CA VAL A 60 -17.70 5.25 3.04
C VAL A 60 -18.10 4.05 3.88
N HIS A 61 -18.52 4.31 5.12
CA HIS A 61 -19.16 3.30 5.96
C HIS A 61 -20.64 3.22 5.60
N THR A 62 -21.13 2.04 5.22
CA THR A 62 -22.54 1.84 4.85
C THR A 62 -23.41 1.41 6.02
N THR A 63 -22.81 0.99 7.15
CA THR A 63 -23.51 0.55 8.35
C THR A 63 -23.27 1.47 9.53
N ALA A 64 -24.27 1.56 10.42
CA ALA A 64 -24.19 2.35 11.66
C ALA A 64 -23.10 1.85 12.62
N SER A 65 -22.68 0.59 12.52
CA SER A 65 -21.54 0.01 13.25
C SER A 65 -20.17 0.36 12.63
N ALA A 66 -20.14 0.94 11.42
CA ALA A 66 -18.92 1.17 10.65
C ALA A 66 -18.09 -0.10 10.37
N THR A 67 -18.75 -1.26 10.32
CA THR A 67 -18.11 -2.55 10.03
C THR A 67 -18.02 -2.83 8.54
N GLU A 68 -18.98 -2.32 7.79
CA GLU A 68 -19.02 -2.46 6.34
C GLU A 68 -18.50 -1.19 5.68
N THR A 69 -17.65 -1.38 4.68
CA THR A 69 -17.08 -0.30 3.88
C THR A 69 -17.45 -0.54 2.42
N SER A 70 -17.94 0.50 1.75
CA SER A 70 -18.17 0.52 0.31
C SER A 70 -17.40 1.70 -0.30
N LEU A 71 -17.17 1.66 -1.60
CA LEU A 71 -16.72 2.83 -2.34
C LEU A 71 -17.92 3.65 -2.77
N MET A 72 -17.89 4.95 -2.51
CA MET A 72 -18.68 5.91 -3.26
C MET A 72 -17.87 6.32 -4.49
N ILE A 73 -18.48 6.19 -5.66
CA ILE A 73 -17.89 6.55 -6.94
C ILE A 73 -18.79 7.59 -7.58
N SER A 74 -18.23 8.74 -7.94
CA SER A 74 -18.87 9.76 -8.77
C SER A 74 -18.12 9.82 -10.09
N TYR A 75 -18.78 9.64 -11.22
CA TYR A 75 -18.14 9.63 -12.54
C TYR A 75 -19.03 10.29 -13.61
N GLY A 76 -18.42 11.05 -14.51
CA GLY A 76 -19.05 11.62 -15.70
C GLY A 76 -18.13 11.46 -16.92
N PRO A 77 -18.65 10.97 -18.07
CA PRO A 77 -17.84 10.63 -19.24
C PRO A 77 -17.27 11.85 -19.98
N ASP A 78 -17.90 13.02 -19.86
CA ASP A 78 -17.53 14.27 -20.52
C ASP A 78 -16.75 15.23 -19.61
N GLY A 79 -16.60 14.88 -18.33
CA GLY A 79 -15.99 15.74 -17.30
C GLY A 79 -16.89 16.86 -16.79
N SER A 80 -18.09 17.03 -17.36
CA SER A 80 -19.08 17.99 -16.89
C SER A 80 -19.63 17.56 -15.51
N PRO A 81 -19.79 18.48 -14.54
CA PRO A 81 -20.43 18.15 -13.27
C PRO A 81 -21.90 17.75 -13.44
N ASP A 82 -22.59 18.27 -14.45
CA ASP A 82 -24.03 18.07 -14.64
C ASP A 82 -24.39 16.64 -15.10
N CYS A 83 -23.45 15.96 -15.76
CA CYS A 83 -23.59 14.60 -16.25
C CYS A 83 -23.04 13.55 -15.27
N ARG A 84 -22.61 13.94 -14.06
CA ARG A 84 -22.01 13.01 -13.09
C ARG A 84 -23.08 12.08 -12.51
N GLN A 85 -22.82 10.79 -12.63
CA GLN A 85 -23.57 9.75 -11.94
C GLN A 85 -22.78 9.31 -10.71
N SER A 86 -23.49 8.98 -9.63
CA SER A 86 -22.87 8.49 -8.40
C SER A 86 -23.47 7.16 -7.97
N GLY A 87 -22.64 6.28 -7.42
CA GLY A 87 -23.07 4.96 -6.96
C GLY A 87 -22.18 4.38 -5.86
N LEU A 88 -22.75 3.46 -5.09
CA LEU A 88 -22.05 2.70 -4.07
C LEU A 88 -21.61 1.34 -4.63
N CYS A 89 -20.31 1.06 -4.55
CA CYS A 89 -19.72 -0.21 -4.95
C CYS A 89 -19.22 -0.95 -3.70
N ALA A 90 -19.91 -2.04 -3.34
CA ALA A 90 -19.48 -2.93 -2.27
C ALA A 90 -18.23 -3.74 -2.68
N ALA A 91 -17.52 -4.29 -1.70
CA ALA A 91 -16.35 -5.11 -1.98
C ALA A 91 -16.74 -6.37 -2.78
N GLY A 92 -16.04 -6.61 -3.90
CA GLY A 92 -16.30 -7.68 -4.84
C GLY A 92 -17.47 -7.41 -5.80
N ALA A 93 -18.19 -6.30 -5.64
CA ALA A 93 -19.30 -5.95 -6.51
C ALA A 93 -18.84 -5.13 -7.73
N THR A 94 -19.73 -5.04 -8.71
CA THR A 94 -19.59 -4.20 -9.91
C THR A 94 -20.76 -3.26 -10.00
N ILE A 95 -20.50 -1.99 -10.29
CA ILE A 95 -21.53 -0.99 -10.65
C ILE A 95 -21.22 -0.39 -12.02
N GLU A 96 -22.23 0.19 -12.66
CA GLU A 96 -22.09 0.87 -13.94
C GLU A 96 -22.48 2.35 -13.79
N LEU A 97 -21.61 3.25 -14.24
CA LEU A 97 -21.83 4.70 -14.23
C LEU A 97 -21.36 5.26 -15.57
N GLY A 98 -22.23 5.99 -16.27
CA GLY A 98 -21.89 6.60 -17.56
C GLY A 98 -21.43 5.58 -18.63
N GLY A 99 -21.92 4.34 -18.57
CA GLY A 99 -21.51 3.23 -19.43
C GLY A 99 -20.20 2.54 -19.03
N VAL A 100 -19.48 3.05 -18.03
CA VAL A 100 -18.23 2.46 -17.51
C VAL A 100 -18.55 1.55 -16.33
N ARG A 101 -17.97 0.34 -16.32
CA ARG A 101 -18.15 -0.64 -15.24
C ARG A 101 -17.01 -0.55 -14.25
N PHE A 102 -17.34 -0.41 -12.96
CA PHE A 102 -16.41 -0.29 -11.86
C PHE A 102 -16.54 -1.49 -10.93
N THR A 103 -15.48 -2.28 -10.81
CA THR A 103 -15.42 -3.45 -9.91
C THR A 103 -14.38 -3.23 -8.84
N TRP A 104 -14.78 -3.24 -7.57
CA TRP A 104 -13.85 -3.06 -6.46
C TRP A 104 -13.41 -4.40 -5.88
N ARG A 105 -12.12 -4.70 -5.90
CA ARG A 105 -11.55 -5.83 -5.15
C ARG A 105 -10.82 -5.30 -3.93
N GLN A 106 -11.45 -5.43 -2.77
CA GLN A 106 -10.84 -5.08 -1.50
C GLN A 106 -9.76 -6.10 -1.14
N VAL A 107 -8.56 -5.63 -0.81
CA VAL A 107 -7.54 -6.47 -0.19
C VAL A 107 -7.80 -6.46 1.32
N PRO A 108 -7.99 -7.63 1.97
CA PRO A 108 -8.17 -7.67 3.41
C PRO A 108 -6.93 -7.10 4.09
N PRO A 109 -7.09 -6.31 5.18
CA PRO A 109 -5.95 -5.76 5.88
C PRO A 109 -5.07 -6.91 6.40
N VAL A 110 -3.80 -6.93 5.98
CA VAL A 110 -2.82 -7.87 6.51
C VAL A 110 -2.65 -7.56 8.00
N THR A 111 -3.21 -8.42 8.85
CA THR A 111 -3.03 -8.31 10.29
C THR A 111 -1.64 -8.81 10.62
N VAL A 112 -0.66 -7.90 10.63
CA VAL A 112 0.68 -8.23 11.12
C VAL A 112 0.55 -8.55 12.61
N PRO A 113 0.98 -9.74 13.07
CA PRO A 113 0.98 -10.05 14.49
C PRO A 113 1.79 -8.98 15.23
N ARG A 114 1.14 -8.23 16.13
CA ARG A 114 1.86 -7.31 17.01
C ARG A 114 2.83 -8.12 17.86
N PRO A 115 4.14 -7.79 17.90
CA PRO A 115 5.01 -8.36 18.90
C PRO A 115 4.43 -8.05 20.29
N ARG A 116 4.31 -9.08 21.13
CA ARG A 116 3.81 -8.97 22.51
C ARG A 116 4.66 -7.95 23.28
N ALA A 117 4.01 -7.27 24.22
CA ALA A 117 4.58 -6.16 24.99
C ALA A 117 5.95 -6.48 25.62
N PRO A 118 6.83 -5.47 25.81
CA PRO A 118 8.08 -5.64 26.55
C PRO A 118 7.76 -5.93 28.01
N GLY A 119 8.18 -7.10 28.51
CA GLY A 119 7.94 -7.49 29.91
C GLY A 119 8.11 -8.97 30.25
N LEU A 120 8.38 -9.84 29.28
CA LEU A 120 8.77 -11.23 29.55
C LEU A 120 10.30 -11.33 29.72
N PRO A 121 10.79 -12.01 30.77
CA PRO A 121 12.22 -12.08 31.06
C PRO A 121 12.98 -12.75 29.93
N ARG A 122 14.04 -12.05 29.51
CA ARG A 122 14.97 -12.44 28.45
C ARG A 122 15.83 -13.60 28.96
N ASN A 123 15.48 -14.84 28.62
CA ASN A 123 16.44 -15.94 28.75
C ASN A 123 17.55 -15.74 27.72
N VAL A 124 18.67 -15.22 28.23
CA VAL A 124 19.95 -15.10 27.56
C VAL A 124 20.66 -16.47 27.62
N ARG A 125 21.35 -16.81 26.52
CA ARG A 125 22.23 -17.97 26.25
C ARG A 125 21.51 -19.14 25.55
N THR A 126 21.95 -19.60 24.38
CA THR A 126 23.34 -19.84 23.95
C THR A 126 23.59 -19.49 22.47
N SER A 127 24.78 -18.94 22.19
CA SER A 127 25.35 -18.82 20.85
C SER A 127 25.47 -20.21 20.20
N SER A 128 24.95 -20.39 18.98
CA SER A 128 25.29 -21.55 18.17
C SER A 128 26.78 -21.50 17.87
N ALA A 129 27.52 -22.43 18.46
CA ALA A 129 28.94 -22.60 18.25
C ALA A 129 29.23 -22.87 16.77
N LYS A 130 30.24 -22.15 16.28
CA LYS A 130 30.93 -22.40 15.02
C LYS A 130 31.59 -23.77 15.16
N ALA A 131 31.10 -24.79 14.47
CA ALA A 131 31.78 -26.07 14.39
C ALA A 131 32.96 -25.91 13.40
N SER A 132 34.16 -25.79 13.95
CA SER A 132 35.42 -25.99 13.22
C SER A 132 35.58 -27.48 12.93
N ASN A 133 35.75 -27.85 11.66
CA ASN A 133 36.41 -29.10 11.31
C ASN A 133 37.85 -28.76 10.96
N THR A 134 38.75 -29.02 11.91
CA THR A 134 40.19 -29.08 11.70
C THR A 134 40.53 -30.44 11.08
N ARG A 135 41.24 -30.46 9.95
CA ARG A 135 42.12 -31.57 9.59
C ARG A 135 43.39 -31.02 8.95
N ASP A 136 44.50 -31.62 9.38
CA ASP A 136 45.90 -31.22 9.36
C ASP A 136 46.54 -30.68 8.05
N GLU A 137 47.57 -29.88 8.31
CA GLU A 137 48.62 -29.25 7.47
C GLU A 137 49.48 -30.27 6.65
N PRO A 138 50.35 -29.87 5.68
CA PRO A 138 51.47 -28.94 5.90
C PRO A 138 51.71 -27.86 4.82
N GLN A 139 52.24 -26.72 5.26
CA GLN A 139 52.86 -25.64 4.50
C GLN A 139 54.12 -26.12 3.73
N PRO A 140 54.56 -25.46 2.64
CA PRO A 140 55.40 -24.26 2.84
C PRO A 140 55.21 -23.11 1.83
N ALA A 141 55.40 -21.91 2.37
CA ALA A 141 55.91 -20.66 1.81
C ALA A 141 55.83 -20.37 0.30
N ALA A 142 55.00 -19.39 -0.09
CA ALA A 142 55.39 -18.27 -0.96
C ALA A 142 54.20 -17.31 -1.21
N GLY A 143 54.47 -16.01 -1.26
CA GLY A 143 53.64 -15.10 -2.08
C GLY A 143 52.82 -14.06 -1.34
N LEU A 144 53.38 -13.44 -0.30
CA LEU A 144 52.94 -12.15 0.23
C LEU A 144 53.20 -11.06 -0.82
N ARG A 145 52.38 -10.99 -1.88
CA ARG A 145 52.33 -9.93 -2.92
C ARG A 145 51.40 -10.34 -4.08
N ARG A 146 50.11 -10.05 -3.99
CA ARG A 146 49.28 -9.70 -5.17
C ARG A 146 47.87 -9.31 -4.75
N ARG A 147 47.38 -8.21 -5.33
CA ARG A 147 46.00 -7.68 -5.32
C ARG A 147 45.64 -6.60 -4.28
N LEU A 148 46.61 -5.75 -3.91
CA LEU A 148 46.39 -4.34 -3.58
C LEU A 148 46.80 -3.45 -4.76
N GLN A 149 46.16 -3.62 -5.92
CA GLN A 149 46.38 -2.78 -7.12
C GLN A 149 45.10 -2.60 -7.93
N ASN A 150 44.00 -2.18 -7.31
CA ASN A 150 42.84 -1.70 -8.08
C ASN A 150 42.13 -0.49 -7.46
N MET A 151 42.86 0.29 -6.66
CA MET A 151 42.49 1.65 -6.32
C MET A 151 43.66 2.54 -6.71
N VAL A 152 43.36 3.64 -7.41
CA VAL A 152 44.28 4.66 -7.96
C VAL A 152 44.73 4.44 -9.41
N ARG A 153 43.90 4.86 -10.35
CA ARG A 153 44.34 5.73 -11.47
C ARG A 153 43.15 6.57 -11.97
N VAL A 154 43.12 7.86 -11.60
CA VAL A 154 43.31 9.03 -12.50
C VAL A 154 42.06 9.26 -13.36
N VAL A 155 41.11 10.17 -13.05
CA VAL A 155 41.21 11.65 -12.93
C VAL A 155 42.18 12.26 -13.95
N THR A 156 41.73 12.45 -15.19
CA THR A 156 41.90 13.66 -16.02
C THR A 156 41.64 13.33 -17.49
N GLN A 157 40.66 14.00 -18.13
CA GLN A 157 40.95 14.98 -19.19
C GLN A 157 39.70 15.76 -19.65
N PRO A 158 39.83 17.06 -20.00
CA PRO A 158 38.76 18.03 -20.31
C PRO A 158 38.41 18.11 -21.81
N PRO A 159 37.40 18.92 -22.22
CA PRO A 159 36.79 18.87 -23.56
C PRO A 159 37.44 19.84 -24.57
N ARG A 160 37.43 19.48 -25.86
CA ARG A 160 37.55 20.40 -27.01
C ARG A 160 36.81 19.82 -28.22
N HIS A 161 35.80 20.53 -28.73
CA HIS A 161 35.98 21.39 -29.90
C HIS A 161 34.83 22.40 -30.01
#